data_AF-A0A6A6LHN1-F1
#
_entry.id   AF-A0A6A6LHN1-F1
#
_cell.length_a   1.000
_cell.length_b   1.000
_cell.length_c   1.000
_cell.angle_alpha   90.00
_cell.angle_beta   90.00
_cell.angle_gamma   90.00
#
_symmetry.space_group_name_H-M   'P 1'
#
loop_
_entity.id
_entity.type
_entity.pdbx_description
1 polymer ?
#
loop_
_entity_poly.entity_id
_entity_poly.type
_entity_poly.pdbx_seq_one_letter_code
_entity_poly.pdbx_strand_id
1 'polypeptide(L)'
;MTELHKTLEEQKLASDEREKQSELQGLLCGCLQVIIQKLGSSEPTKVVFMQYADQIMGLFLRVFACRLATVHEEAMLAIGALAYASGPDFSKYMAEFFKYLEMGLQNFEEYQVCAVTVGVVGDICRALEDKILPYCDGIMTQLLKDLSSNQLHRSVKPPIFSCFGDIALAIGENFEKYLMYAMPMLQSAAELSAHAAGADDEMIDYTNSLRNGILEAYSGILQGDDVVMKTAIGVLGDLADTLGSNAGSLIQQSLSVKDFLNECLSSEDHMIKESAEWAKLAISRAISV
;
A
#
# COMPACT_ATOMS: atom_id res chain seq x y z
N MET A 1 -16.41 21.79 -6.51
CA MET A 1 -15.26 22.71 -6.59
C MET A 1 -15.61 24.10 -6.08
N THR A 2 -16.55 24.84 -6.70
CA THR A 2 -16.91 26.21 -6.28
C THR A 2 -17.36 26.31 -4.82
N GLU A 3 -18.17 25.37 -4.34
CA GLU A 3 -18.63 25.36 -2.94
C GLU A 3 -17.49 25.06 -1.95
N LEU A 4 -16.58 24.13 -2.28
CA LEU A 4 -15.39 23.87 -1.45
C LEU A 4 -14.45 25.09 -1.41
N HIS A 5 -14.36 25.84 -2.51
CA HIS A 5 -13.57 27.07 -2.52
C HIS A 5 -14.16 28.14 -1.59
N LYS A 6 -15.48 28.35 -1.64
CA LYS A 6 -16.17 29.32 -0.77
C LYS A 6 -15.98 28.99 0.71
N THR A 7 -16.09 27.72 1.08
CA THR A 7 -15.87 27.31 2.48
C THR A 7 -14.43 27.50 2.95
N LEU A 8 -13.47 27.75 2.06
CA LEU A 8 -12.08 28.05 2.42
C LEU A 8 -11.79 29.55 2.52
N GLU A 9 -12.67 30.42 2.04
CA GLU A 9 -12.51 31.89 2.07
C GLU A 9 -13.18 32.55 3.28
N GLU A 10 -14.22 31.92 3.84
CA GLU A 10 -14.95 32.41 5.01
C GLU A 10 -14.20 32.14 6.32
N GLN A 11 -13.12 32.88 6.59
CA GLN A 11 -12.22 32.66 7.74
C GLN A 11 -12.64 33.36 9.06
N LYS A 12 -13.78 34.05 9.12
CA LYS A 12 -14.25 34.78 10.32
C LYS A 12 -15.61 34.28 10.81
N LEU A 13 -15.68 32.99 11.15
CA LEU A 13 -16.90 32.36 11.67
C LEU A 13 -16.81 32.12 13.18
N ALA A 14 -17.97 32.13 13.84
CA ALA A 14 -18.11 31.71 15.24
C ALA A 14 -17.79 30.21 15.40
N SER A 15 -17.47 29.77 16.62
CA SER A 15 -17.07 28.39 16.94
C SER A 15 -17.96 27.31 16.29
N ASP A 16 -19.27 27.39 16.53
CA ASP A 16 -20.25 26.40 16.03
C ASP A 16 -20.37 26.41 14.49
N GLU A 17 -20.13 27.56 13.86
CA GLU A 17 -20.26 27.70 12.41
C GLU A 17 -18.98 27.22 11.70
N ARG A 18 -17.85 27.29 12.39
CA ARG A 18 -16.59 26.69 11.94
C ARG A 18 -16.62 25.16 11.98
N GLU A 19 -17.28 24.56 12.98
CA GLU A 19 -17.47 23.11 13.04
C GLU A 19 -18.35 22.62 11.88
N LYS A 20 -19.50 23.27 11.64
CA LYS A 20 -20.37 22.96 10.49
C LYS A 20 -19.66 23.15 9.14
N GLN A 21 -18.85 24.19 9.02
CA GLN A 21 -18.05 24.43 7.82
C GLN A 21 -17.02 23.31 7.60
N SER A 22 -16.40 22.82 8.67
CA SER A 22 -15.44 21.72 8.60
C SER A 22 -16.13 20.41 8.20
N GLU A 23 -17.29 20.10 8.78
CA GLU A 23 -18.10 18.95 8.38
C GLU A 23 -18.50 19.00 6.90
N LEU A 24 -18.94 20.18 6.43
CA LEU A 24 -19.25 20.40 5.02
C LEU A 24 -18.03 20.21 4.11
N GLN A 25 -16.84 20.66 4.53
CA GLN A 25 -15.60 20.43 3.79
C GLN A 25 -15.26 18.94 3.67
N GLY A 26 -15.43 18.17 4.75
CA GLY A 26 -15.25 16.71 4.73
C GLY A 26 -16.20 16.04 3.73
N LEU A 27 -17.51 16.35 3.82
CA LEU A 27 -18.52 15.84 2.88
C LEU A 27 -18.21 16.21 1.43
N LEU A 28 -17.75 17.44 1.17
CA LEU A 28 -17.36 17.88 -0.16
C LEU A 28 -16.11 17.14 -0.67
N CYS A 29 -15.14 16.84 0.19
CA CYS A 29 -13.98 16.03 -0.17
C CYS A 29 -14.37 14.60 -0.52
N GLY A 30 -15.19 13.94 0.30
CA GLY A 30 -15.72 12.60 0.00
C GLY A 30 -16.56 12.56 -1.29
N CYS A 31 -17.41 13.57 -1.51
CA CYS A 31 -18.13 13.69 -2.78
C CYS A 31 -17.18 13.83 -3.99
N LEU A 32 -16.13 14.65 -3.86
CA LEU A 32 -15.13 14.81 -4.91
C LEU A 32 -14.37 13.52 -5.15
N GLN A 33 -13.96 12.78 -4.11
CA GLN A 33 -13.31 11.48 -4.23
C GLN A 33 -14.13 10.53 -5.13
N VAL A 34 -15.43 10.35 -4.84
CA VAL A 34 -16.30 9.45 -5.61
C VAL A 34 -16.44 9.91 -7.07
N ILE A 35 -16.55 11.22 -7.29
CA ILE A 35 -16.61 11.80 -8.64
C ILE A 35 -15.31 11.54 -9.40
N ILE A 36 -14.15 11.74 -8.76
CA ILE A 36 -12.82 11.51 -9.34
C ILE A 36 -12.70 10.04 -9.75
N GLN A 37 -13.06 9.10 -8.87
CA GLN A 37 -13.00 7.67 -9.17
C GLN A 37 -13.90 7.30 -10.36
N LYS A 38 -15.14 7.81 -10.39
CA LYS A 38 -16.08 7.52 -11.49
C LYS A 38 -15.64 8.12 -12.82
N LEU A 39 -15.17 9.36 -12.83
CA LEU A 39 -14.69 10.01 -14.05
C LEU A 39 -13.33 9.48 -14.50
N GLY A 40 -12.48 9.05 -13.58
CA GLY A 40 -11.18 8.43 -13.87
C GLY A 40 -11.27 7.01 -14.40
N SER A 41 -12.41 6.32 -14.21
CA SER A 41 -12.61 4.93 -14.65
C SER A 41 -12.76 4.77 -16.17
N SER A 42 -12.95 5.85 -16.93
CA SER A 42 -13.13 5.80 -18.39
C SER A 42 -12.26 6.86 -19.07
N GLU A 43 -11.47 6.45 -20.07
CA GLU A 43 -10.55 7.33 -20.82
C GLU A 43 -11.18 8.64 -21.34
N PRO A 44 -12.34 8.63 -22.04
CA PRO A 44 -12.93 9.88 -22.52
C PRO A 44 -13.31 10.86 -21.40
N THR A 45 -13.75 10.36 -20.24
CA THR A 45 -14.10 11.22 -19.09
C THR A 45 -12.85 11.66 -18.32
N LYS A 46 -11.82 10.80 -18.27
CA LYS A 46 -10.54 11.10 -17.64
C LYS A 46 -9.86 12.31 -18.29
N VAL A 47 -9.80 12.37 -19.63
CA VAL A 47 -9.20 13.50 -20.35
C VAL A 47 -9.87 14.83 -20.00
N VAL A 48 -11.20 14.86 -19.92
CA VAL A 48 -11.96 16.07 -19.58
C VAL A 48 -11.74 16.45 -18.11
N PHE A 49 -11.78 15.46 -17.21
CA PHE A 49 -11.57 15.65 -15.79
C PHE A 49 -10.17 16.20 -15.47
N MET A 50 -9.13 15.70 -16.15
CA MET A 50 -7.74 16.10 -15.90
C MET A 50 -7.47 17.59 -16.12
N GLN A 51 -8.32 18.29 -16.90
CA GLN A 51 -8.24 19.76 -17.04
C GLN A 51 -8.49 20.51 -15.73
N TYR A 52 -9.15 19.88 -14.77
CA TYR A 52 -9.48 20.45 -13.46
C TYR A 52 -8.58 19.91 -12.34
N ALA A 53 -7.67 18.98 -12.63
CA ALA A 53 -6.85 18.31 -11.62
C ALA A 53 -6.01 19.29 -10.78
N ASP A 54 -5.38 20.28 -11.42
CA ASP A 54 -4.57 21.30 -10.74
C ASP A 54 -5.40 22.13 -9.75
N GLN A 55 -6.61 22.52 -10.16
CA GLN A 55 -7.52 23.28 -9.31
C GLN A 55 -8.01 22.43 -8.14
N ILE A 56 -8.34 21.16 -8.37
CA ILE A 56 -8.79 20.23 -7.34
C ILE A 56 -7.68 19.98 -6.32
N MET A 57 -6.45 19.72 -6.78
CA MET A 57 -5.31 19.51 -5.90
C MET A 57 -5.02 20.76 -5.06
N GLY A 58 -5.05 21.95 -5.66
CA GLY A 58 -4.89 23.21 -4.93
C GLY A 58 -5.97 23.44 -3.86
N LEU A 59 -7.19 22.96 -4.08
CA LEU A 59 -8.24 22.99 -3.05
C LEU A 59 -7.94 22.01 -1.92
N PHE A 60 -7.56 20.76 -2.22
CA PHE A 60 -7.23 19.77 -1.18
C PHE A 60 -6.03 20.19 -0.33
N LEU A 61 -4.99 20.78 -0.92
CA LEU A 61 -3.85 21.30 -0.16
C LEU A 61 -4.26 22.40 0.81
N ARG A 62 -5.22 23.26 0.43
CA ARG A 62 -5.79 24.29 1.32
C ARG A 62 -6.64 23.70 2.43
N VAL A 63 -7.27 22.55 2.23
CA VAL A 63 -8.09 21.86 3.24
C VAL A 63 -7.24 21.42 4.43
N PHE A 64 -5.95 21.12 4.25
CA PHE A 64 -5.06 20.80 5.38
C PHE A 64 -4.79 21.98 6.32
N ALA A 65 -5.15 23.22 5.96
CA ALA A 65 -5.12 24.34 6.89
C ALA A 65 -6.22 24.24 7.98
N CYS A 66 -7.20 23.36 7.81
CA CYS A 66 -8.24 23.09 8.79
C CYS A 66 -7.69 22.26 9.96
N ARG A 67 -8.33 22.33 11.13
CA ARG A 67 -7.87 21.65 12.36
C ARG A 67 -8.58 20.32 12.65
N LEU A 68 -9.54 19.92 11.82
CA LEU A 68 -10.38 18.74 12.09
C LEU A 68 -9.81 17.51 11.38
N ALA A 69 -9.53 16.44 12.15
CA ALA A 69 -8.91 15.22 11.66
C ALA A 69 -9.75 14.50 10.59
N THR A 70 -11.07 14.46 10.76
CA THR A 70 -12.00 13.85 9.78
C THR A 70 -11.93 14.51 8.41
N VAL A 71 -11.66 15.82 8.36
CA VAL A 71 -11.49 16.55 7.10
C VAL A 71 -10.16 16.21 6.44
N HIS A 72 -9.11 15.98 7.23
CA HIS A 72 -7.82 15.52 6.71
C HIS A 72 -7.92 14.10 6.14
N GLU A 73 -8.68 13.22 6.79
CA GLU A 73 -8.96 11.86 6.31
C GLU A 73 -9.60 11.88 4.92
N GLU A 74 -10.72 12.59 4.78
CA GLU A 74 -11.45 12.71 3.50
C GLU A 74 -10.62 13.40 2.41
N ALA A 75 -9.83 14.41 2.77
CA ALA A 75 -8.91 15.06 1.84
C ALA A 75 -7.81 14.10 1.37
N MET A 76 -7.24 13.30 2.26
CA MET A 76 -6.23 12.29 1.91
C MET A 76 -6.79 11.24 0.97
N LEU A 77 -7.98 10.68 1.27
CA LEU A 77 -8.65 9.72 0.39
C LEU A 77 -8.94 10.30 -1.01
N ALA A 78 -9.39 11.56 -1.06
CA ALA A 78 -9.64 12.24 -2.33
C ALA A 78 -8.35 12.49 -3.13
N ILE A 79 -7.23 12.77 -2.46
CA ILE A 79 -5.92 12.89 -3.10
C ILE A 79 -5.43 11.52 -3.61
N GLY A 80 -5.60 10.43 -2.86
CA GLY A 80 -5.27 9.08 -3.33
C GLY A 80 -6.03 8.71 -4.61
N ALA A 81 -7.33 9.00 -4.66
CA ALA A 81 -8.14 8.83 -5.87
C ALA A 81 -7.65 9.70 -7.04
N LEU A 82 -7.21 10.94 -6.78
CA LEU A 82 -6.63 11.81 -7.78
C LEU A 82 -5.28 11.29 -8.29
N ALA A 83 -4.43 10.77 -7.40
CA ALA A 83 -3.15 10.17 -7.75
C ALA A 83 -3.36 8.97 -8.68
N TYR A 84 -4.25 8.04 -8.31
CA TYR A 84 -4.60 6.90 -9.14
C TYR A 84 -5.12 7.32 -10.53
N ALA A 85 -6.02 8.32 -10.58
CA ALA A 85 -6.55 8.81 -11.85
C ALA A 85 -5.48 9.52 -12.70
N SER A 86 -4.58 10.28 -12.08
CA SER A 86 -3.55 11.07 -12.78
C SER A 86 -2.36 10.23 -13.21
N GLY A 87 -2.08 9.12 -12.53
CA GLY A 87 -0.91 8.27 -12.76
C GLY A 87 0.39 9.09 -12.70
N PRO A 88 1.28 8.97 -13.70
CA PRO A 88 2.62 9.56 -13.66
C PRO A 88 2.62 11.10 -13.61
N ASP A 89 1.53 11.75 -14.04
CA ASP A 89 1.36 13.20 -14.02
C ASP A 89 1.15 13.74 -12.61
N PHE A 90 0.85 12.89 -11.61
CA PHE A 90 0.72 13.30 -10.22
C PHE A 90 2.07 13.78 -9.62
N SER A 91 3.19 13.40 -10.23
CA SER A 91 4.55 13.74 -9.78
C SER A 91 4.78 15.24 -9.55
N LYS A 92 4.09 16.11 -10.31
CA LYS A 92 4.19 17.58 -10.16
C LYS A 92 3.69 18.09 -8.80
N TYR A 93 2.81 17.36 -8.13
CA TYR A 93 2.24 17.77 -6.84
C TYR A 93 3.05 17.25 -5.64
N MET A 94 3.90 16.24 -5.84
CA MET A 94 4.58 15.53 -4.75
C MET A 94 5.44 16.43 -3.88
N ALA A 95 6.15 17.39 -4.47
CA ALA A 95 7.05 18.27 -3.71
C ALA A 95 6.32 19.09 -2.63
N GLU A 96 5.08 19.51 -2.89
CA GLU A 96 4.26 20.23 -1.92
C GLU A 96 3.47 19.27 -1.03
N PHE A 97 2.88 18.24 -1.63
CA PHE A 97 2.04 17.27 -0.92
C PHE A 97 2.82 16.43 0.10
N PHE A 98 4.10 16.14 -0.15
CA PHE A 98 4.93 15.30 0.72
C PHE A 98 4.98 15.79 2.18
N LYS A 99 4.93 17.12 2.40
CA LYS A 99 4.90 17.70 3.75
C LYS A 99 3.66 17.28 4.54
N TYR A 100 2.52 17.20 3.86
CA TYR A 100 1.25 16.77 4.46
C TYR A 100 1.21 15.25 4.61
N LEU A 101 1.85 14.52 3.69
CA LEU A 101 2.04 13.07 3.80
C LEU A 101 2.84 12.71 5.05
N GLU A 102 4.00 13.35 5.28
CA GLU A 102 4.81 13.16 6.48
C GLU A 102 4.03 13.52 7.77
N MET A 103 3.27 14.61 7.73
CA MET A 103 2.41 15.02 8.85
C MET A 103 1.35 13.96 9.17
N GLY A 104 0.71 13.38 8.15
CA GLY A 104 -0.32 12.34 8.33
C GLY A 104 0.26 11.04 8.89
N LEU A 105 1.42 10.62 8.39
CA LEU A 105 2.12 9.42 8.88
C LEU A 105 2.56 9.58 10.35
N GLN A 106 2.94 10.79 10.77
CA GLN A 106 3.37 11.08 12.15
C GLN A 106 2.23 11.27 13.15
N ASN A 107 0.97 11.25 12.71
CA ASN A 107 -0.17 11.55 13.57
C ASN A 107 -0.62 10.31 14.37
N PHE A 108 0.01 10.11 15.53
CA PHE A 108 -0.31 8.99 16.43
C PHE A 108 -1.64 9.17 17.18
N GLU A 109 -2.13 10.40 17.35
CA GLU A 109 -3.35 10.68 18.10
C GLU A 109 -4.59 10.27 17.30
N GLU A 110 -4.59 10.53 16.00
CA GLU A 110 -5.67 10.22 15.08
C GLU A 110 -5.26 9.07 14.15
N TYR A 111 -5.28 7.85 14.68
CA TYR A 111 -4.77 6.66 13.99
C TYR A 111 -5.50 6.36 12.68
N GLN A 112 -6.75 6.78 12.52
CA GLN A 112 -7.50 6.67 11.26
C GLN A 112 -6.85 7.48 10.15
N VAL A 113 -6.46 8.73 10.43
CA VAL A 113 -5.76 9.59 9.46
C VAL A 113 -4.41 8.97 9.09
N CYS A 114 -3.69 8.42 10.07
CA CYS A 114 -2.44 7.70 9.82
C CYS A 114 -2.67 6.49 8.89
N ALA A 115 -3.65 5.63 9.20
CA ALA A 115 -3.98 4.45 8.38
C ALA A 115 -4.39 4.83 6.94
N VAL A 116 -5.21 5.85 6.77
CA VAL A 116 -5.59 6.38 5.45
C VAL A 116 -4.38 6.93 4.72
N THR A 117 -3.51 7.69 5.40
CA THR A 117 -2.30 8.24 4.81
C THR A 117 -1.37 7.13 4.29
N VAL A 118 -1.22 6.03 5.05
CA VAL A 118 -0.48 4.84 4.61
C VAL A 118 -1.10 4.22 3.36
N GLY A 119 -2.43 4.10 3.29
CA GLY A 119 -3.12 3.64 2.08
C GLY A 119 -2.85 4.54 0.87
N VAL A 120 -2.87 5.86 1.07
CA VAL A 120 -2.57 6.86 0.04
C VAL A 120 -1.11 6.76 -0.43
N VAL A 121 -0.15 6.42 0.44
CA VAL A 121 1.22 6.08 -0.01
C VAL A 121 1.20 4.94 -1.02
N GLY A 122 0.43 3.87 -0.75
CA GLY A 122 0.25 2.75 -1.68
C GLY A 122 -0.34 3.19 -3.02
N ASP A 123 -1.38 4.02 -3.01
CA ASP A 123 -1.96 4.59 -4.24
C ASP A 123 -0.96 5.42 -5.04
N ILE A 124 -0.11 6.19 -4.36
CA ILE A 124 0.95 6.99 -4.99
C ILE A 124 2.04 6.08 -5.57
N CYS A 125 2.41 5.00 -4.88
CA CYS A 125 3.37 4.03 -5.38
C CYS A 125 2.88 3.43 -6.71
N ARG A 126 1.60 3.03 -6.78
CA ARG A 126 0.98 2.51 -8.01
C ARG A 126 0.88 3.58 -9.11
N ALA A 127 0.64 4.84 -8.75
CA ALA A 127 0.48 5.92 -9.72
C ALA A 127 1.80 6.42 -10.30
N LEU A 128 2.85 6.48 -9.48
CA LEU A 128 4.12 7.10 -9.83
C LEU A 128 5.20 6.10 -10.23
N GLU A 129 5.06 4.83 -9.85
CA GLU A 129 6.05 3.78 -10.09
C GLU A 129 7.45 4.27 -9.65
N ASP A 130 8.46 4.18 -10.53
CA ASP A 130 9.85 4.57 -10.27
C ASP A 130 10.03 6.03 -9.82
N LYS A 131 9.10 6.93 -10.17
CA LYS A 131 9.17 8.36 -9.80
C LYS A 131 8.98 8.63 -8.31
N ILE A 132 8.49 7.65 -7.52
CA ILE A 132 8.36 7.79 -6.07
C ILE A 132 9.70 7.65 -5.34
N LEU A 133 10.72 7.08 -5.98
CA LEU A 133 12.03 6.74 -5.40
C LEU A 133 12.68 7.85 -4.56
N PRO A 134 12.66 9.15 -4.94
CA PRO A 134 13.25 10.23 -4.13
C PRO A 134 12.59 10.42 -2.75
N TYR A 135 11.36 9.94 -2.58
CA TYR A 135 10.55 10.11 -1.36
C TYR A 135 10.55 8.85 -0.48
N CYS A 136 10.93 7.69 -1.04
CA CYS A 136 10.87 6.40 -0.36
C CYS A 136 11.68 6.33 0.93
N ASP A 137 12.85 6.97 1.01
CA ASP A 137 13.67 6.94 2.23
C ASP A 137 12.95 7.62 3.41
N GLY A 138 12.28 8.74 3.18
CA GLY A 138 11.49 9.43 4.20
C GLY A 138 10.27 8.61 4.62
N ILE A 139 9.55 8.07 3.64
CA ILE A 139 8.36 7.22 3.87
C ILE A 139 8.75 5.98 4.68
N MET A 140 9.74 5.21 4.23
CA MET A 140 10.17 3.98 4.90
C MET A 140 10.65 4.23 6.32
N THR A 141 11.39 5.32 6.55
CA THR A 141 11.82 5.72 7.89
C THR A 141 10.63 5.93 8.81
N GLN A 142 9.59 6.61 8.33
CA GLN A 142 8.39 6.88 9.12
C GLN A 142 7.57 5.61 9.38
N LEU A 143 7.32 4.78 8.35
CA LEU A 143 6.59 3.52 8.49
C LEU A 143 7.27 2.56 9.49
N LEU A 144 8.60 2.44 9.44
CA LEU A 144 9.36 1.61 10.38
C LEU A 144 9.30 2.13 11.82
N LYS A 145 9.31 3.46 11.99
CA LYS A 145 9.13 4.12 13.29
C LYS A 145 7.74 3.85 13.85
N ASP A 146 6.71 3.91 13.01
CA ASP A 146 5.32 3.66 13.40
C ASP A 146 5.15 2.21 13.87
N LEU A 147 5.67 1.23 13.12
CA LEU A 147 5.61 -0.18 13.52
C LEU A 147 6.37 -0.48 14.82
N SER A 148 7.42 0.29 15.11
CA SER A 148 8.22 0.18 16.34
C SER A 148 7.58 0.89 17.53
N SER A 149 6.54 1.70 17.31
CA SER A 149 5.88 2.47 18.37
C SER A 149 4.88 1.62 19.15
N ASN A 150 4.97 1.67 20.48
CA ASN A 150 3.98 1.05 21.38
C ASN A 150 2.70 1.89 21.51
N GLN A 151 2.69 3.12 21.00
CA GLN A 151 1.54 4.01 21.05
C GLN A 151 0.64 3.89 19.82
N LEU A 152 1.12 3.25 18.74
CA LEU A 152 0.36 3.10 17.52
C LEU A 152 -0.78 2.10 17.71
N HIS A 153 -1.99 2.50 17.30
CA HIS A 153 -3.13 1.61 17.30
C HIS A 153 -2.89 0.41 16.38
N ARG A 154 -3.24 -0.79 16.83
CA ARG A 154 -2.95 -2.06 16.11
C ARG A 154 -3.49 -2.07 14.67
N SER A 155 -4.62 -1.40 14.41
CA SER A 155 -5.26 -1.36 13.09
C SER A 155 -4.44 -0.67 11.99
N VAL A 156 -3.40 0.08 12.35
CA VAL A 156 -2.52 0.76 11.38
C VAL A 156 -1.43 -0.18 10.87
N LYS A 157 -1.07 -1.23 11.63
CA LYS A 157 -0.02 -2.17 11.24
C LYS A 157 -0.31 -2.91 9.93
N PRO A 158 -1.52 -3.47 9.70
CA PRO A 158 -1.81 -4.16 8.44
C PRO A 158 -1.64 -3.27 7.20
N PRO A 159 -2.21 -2.04 7.14
CA PRO A 159 -1.96 -1.12 6.04
C PRO A 159 -0.47 -0.82 5.79
N ILE A 160 0.35 -0.72 6.84
CA ILE A 160 1.79 -0.49 6.68
C ILE A 160 2.46 -1.66 5.97
N PHE A 161 2.11 -2.89 6.31
CA PHE A 161 2.66 -4.06 5.63
C PHE A 161 2.22 -4.12 4.17
N SER A 162 0.94 -3.90 3.86
CA SER A 162 0.46 -3.78 2.48
C SER A 162 1.26 -2.73 1.71
N CYS A 163 1.52 -1.57 2.34
CA CYS A 163 2.29 -0.49 1.76
C CYS A 163 3.75 -0.86 1.47
N PHE A 164 4.40 -1.72 2.27
CA PHE A 164 5.72 -2.24 1.92
C PHE A 164 5.70 -3.01 0.59
N GLY A 165 4.65 -3.79 0.34
CA GLY A 165 4.46 -4.48 -0.93
C GLY A 165 4.31 -3.49 -2.09
N ASP A 166 3.48 -2.45 -1.91
CA ASP A 166 3.28 -1.41 -2.93
C ASP A 166 4.56 -0.63 -3.24
N ILE A 167 5.35 -0.29 -2.22
CA ILE A 167 6.64 0.38 -2.41
C ILE A 167 7.60 -0.54 -3.16
N ALA A 168 7.69 -1.81 -2.76
CA ALA A 168 8.55 -2.78 -3.41
C ALA A 168 8.20 -2.98 -4.89
N LEU A 169 6.91 -3.06 -5.22
CA LEU A 169 6.42 -3.10 -6.60
C LEU A 169 6.80 -1.84 -7.39
N ALA A 170 6.71 -0.66 -6.77
CA ALA A 170 6.96 0.60 -7.47
C ALA A 170 8.45 0.85 -7.76
N ILE A 171 9.35 0.49 -6.85
CA ILE A 171 10.79 0.81 -6.97
C ILE A 171 11.67 -0.39 -7.37
N GLY A 172 11.09 -1.58 -7.37
CA GLY A 172 11.72 -2.85 -7.72
C GLY A 172 12.98 -3.16 -6.91
N GLU A 173 14.09 -3.46 -7.60
CA GLU A 173 15.41 -3.79 -7.00
C GLU A 173 15.90 -2.71 -6.00
N ASN A 174 15.48 -1.45 -6.15
CA ASN A 174 15.83 -0.40 -5.19
C ASN A 174 15.25 -0.64 -3.78
N PHE A 175 14.34 -1.60 -3.63
CA PHE A 175 13.82 -2.03 -2.35
C PHE A 175 14.83 -2.87 -1.54
N GLU A 176 15.88 -3.41 -2.17
CA GLU A 176 16.89 -4.27 -1.51
C GLU A 176 17.43 -3.65 -0.22
N LYS A 177 17.74 -2.34 -0.22
CA LYS A 177 18.25 -1.61 0.96
C LYS A 177 17.29 -1.61 2.15
N TYR A 178 16.00 -1.83 1.92
CA TYR A 178 14.99 -1.86 2.97
C TYR A 178 14.72 -3.27 3.51
N LEU A 179 15.09 -4.33 2.79
CA LEU A 179 14.81 -5.72 3.17
C LEU A 179 15.32 -6.06 4.57
N MET A 180 16.51 -5.57 4.93
CA MET A 180 17.11 -5.81 6.25
C MET A 180 16.29 -5.24 7.42
N TYR A 181 15.42 -4.25 7.15
CA TYR A 181 14.54 -3.63 8.14
C TYR A 181 13.09 -4.13 8.03
N ALA A 182 12.58 -4.32 6.81
CA ALA A 182 11.21 -4.76 6.56
C ALA A 182 10.98 -6.23 6.94
N MET A 183 11.93 -7.11 6.64
CA MET A 183 11.79 -8.56 6.86
C MET A 183 11.61 -8.93 8.35
N PRO A 184 12.42 -8.41 9.30
CA PRO A 184 12.21 -8.68 10.72
C PRO A 184 10.82 -8.25 11.21
N MET A 185 10.28 -7.13 10.70
CA MET A 185 8.95 -6.64 11.09
C MET A 185 7.84 -7.55 10.55
N LEU A 186 7.96 -8.01 9.30
CA LEU A 186 7.04 -8.99 8.70
C LEU A 186 7.06 -10.33 9.44
N GLN A 187 8.24 -10.81 9.81
CA GLN A 187 8.40 -12.05 10.58
C GLN A 187 7.74 -11.94 11.96
N SER A 188 8.01 -10.84 12.70
CA SER A 188 7.40 -10.61 14.00
C SER A 188 5.87 -10.54 13.92
N ALA A 189 5.32 -9.87 12.90
CA ALA A 189 3.88 -9.81 12.68
C ALA A 189 3.28 -11.17 12.32
N ALA A 190 3.98 -11.98 11.52
CA ALA A 190 3.55 -13.33 11.16
C ALA A 190 3.48 -14.25 12.38
N GLU A 191 4.50 -14.22 13.25
CA GLU A 191 4.52 -14.96 14.51
C GLU A 191 3.34 -14.58 15.42
N LEU A 192 3.07 -13.28 15.57
CA LEU A 192 1.92 -12.80 16.33
C LEU A 192 0.59 -13.32 15.75
N SER A 193 0.46 -13.36 14.43
CA SER A 193 -0.75 -13.84 13.75
C SER A 193 -0.98 -15.36 13.88
N ALA A 194 0.08 -16.14 14.12
CA ALA A 194 0.01 -17.59 14.27
C ALA A 194 -0.51 -18.02 15.66
N HIS A 195 -0.28 -17.19 16.69
CA HIS A 195 -0.65 -17.50 18.07
C HIS A 195 -2.08 -17.06 18.46
N ALA A 196 -2.87 -16.55 17.51
CA ALA A 196 -4.21 -16.01 17.74
C ALA A 196 -5.33 -17.08 17.89
N ALA A 197 -5.00 -18.34 18.19
CA ALA A 197 -5.98 -19.41 18.30
C ALA A 197 -6.92 -19.22 19.52
N GLY A 198 -8.22 -19.08 19.28
CA GLY A 198 -9.25 -18.93 20.33
C GLY A 198 -9.65 -17.49 20.66
N ALA A 199 -9.38 -16.55 19.76
CA ALA A 199 -9.73 -15.14 19.95
C ALA A 199 -11.21 -14.82 19.62
N ASP A 200 -11.72 -13.70 20.13
CA ASP A 200 -13.06 -13.19 19.81
C ASP A 200 -13.18 -12.72 18.35
N ASP A 201 -14.40 -12.42 17.89
CA ASP A 201 -14.69 -12.04 16.51
C ASP A 201 -13.87 -10.81 16.05
N GLU A 202 -13.68 -9.79 16.92
CA GLU A 202 -12.88 -8.59 16.58
C GLU A 202 -11.39 -8.91 16.39
N MET A 203 -10.84 -9.80 17.21
CA MET A 203 -9.45 -10.21 17.11
C MET A 203 -9.23 -11.14 15.91
N ILE A 204 -10.25 -11.91 15.51
CA ILE A 204 -10.23 -12.69 14.25
C ILE A 204 -10.14 -11.73 13.06
N ASP A 205 -10.99 -10.70 13.00
CA ASP A 205 -10.97 -9.71 11.91
C ASP A 205 -9.63 -8.99 11.81
N TYR A 206 -9.11 -8.51 12.93
CA TYR A 206 -7.78 -7.90 12.99
C TYR A 206 -6.68 -8.87 12.51
N THR A 207 -6.71 -10.13 12.95
CA THR A 207 -5.72 -11.15 12.57
C THR A 207 -5.79 -11.42 11.06
N ASN A 208 -6.99 -11.46 10.49
CA ASN A 208 -7.17 -11.64 9.04
C ASN A 208 -6.64 -10.43 8.26
N SER A 209 -6.93 -9.20 8.69
CA SER A 209 -6.34 -8.00 8.08
C SER A 209 -4.81 -8.04 8.16
N LEU A 210 -4.25 -8.41 9.31
CA LEU A 210 -2.81 -8.53 9.50
C LEU A 210 -2.19 -9.56 8.56
N ARG A 211 -2.82 -10.74 8.42
CA ARG A 211 -2.38 -11.78 7.48
C ARG A 211 -2.43 -11.29 6.03
N ASN A 212 -3.50 -10.60 5.63
CA ASN A 212 -3.60 -10.04 4.29
C ASN A 212 -2.48 -9.02 4.02
N GLY A 213 -2.24 -8.09 4.95
CA GLY A 213 -1.15 -7.11 4.78
C GLY A 213 0.24 -7.76 4.70
N ILE A 214 0.50 -8.81 5.47
CA ILE A 214 1.75 -9.57 5.38
C ILE A 214 1.87 -10.28 4.02
N LEU A 215 0.79 -10.90 3.54
CA LEU A 215 0.78 -11.59 2.25
C LEU A 215 0.97 -10.62 1.09
N GLU A 216 0.30 -9.47 1.11
CA GLU A 216 0.47 -8.40 0.13
C GLU A 216 1.91 -7.86 0.14
N ALA A 217 2.52 -7.69 1.33
CA ALA A 217 3.92 -7.30 1.46
C ALA A 217 4.87 -8.30 0.79
N TYR A 218 4.74 -9.58 1.12
CA TYR A 218 5.57 -10.63 0.51
C TYR A 218 5.32 -10.72 -0.99
N SER A 219 4.06 -10.65 -1.44
CA SER A 219 3.72 -10.65 -2.87
C SER A 219 4.40 -9.50 -3.60
N GLY A 220 4.32 -8.28 -3.07
CA GLY A 220 4.92 -7.12 -3.69
C GLY A 220 6.45 -7.13 -3.68
N ILE A 221 7.07 -7.63 -2.60
CA ILE A 221 8.53 -7.81 -2.53
C ILE A 221 9.02 -8.86 -3.53
N LEU A 222 8.31 -9.99 -3.63
CA LEU A 222 8.66 -11.06 -4.57
C LEU A 222 8.45 -10.63 -6.03
N GLN A 223 7.40 -9.87 -6.33
CA GLN A 223 7.11 -9.40 -7.68
C GLN A 223 7.96 -8.19 -8.10
N GLY A 224 8.34 -7.33 -7.15
CA GLY A 224 9.13 -6.12 -7.45
C GLY A 224 10.60 -6.44 -7.77
N ASP A 225 11.12 -7.56 -7.32
CA ASP A 225 12.53 -7.93 -7.51
C ASP A 225 12.64 -9.28 -8.23
N ASP A 226 12.95 -9.22 -9.53
CA ASP A 226 13.13 -10.40 -10.38
C ASP A 226 14.21 -11.35 -9.84
N VAL A 227 15.25 -10.82 -9.16
CA VAL A 227 16.32 -11.63 -8.56
C VAL A 227 15.81 -12.35 -7.33
N VAL A 228 15.05 -11.69 -6.47
CA VAL A 228 14.42 -12.32 -5.30
C VAL A 228 13.38 -13.35 -5.74
N MET A 229 12.59 -13.06 -6.77
CA MET A 229 11.65 -14.02 -7.37
C MET A 229 12.36 -15.27 -7.87
N LYS A 230 13.42 -15.10 -8.68
CA LYS A 230 14.27 -16.20 -9.18
C LYS A 230 14.91 -16.98 -8.03
N THR A 231 15.38 -16.29 -7.00
CA THR A 231 16.01 -16.92 -5.83
C THR A 231 14.99 -17.73 -5.04
N ALA A 232 13.77 -17.22 -4.83
CA ALA A 232 12.71 -17.95 -4.14
C ALA A 232 12.29 -19.21 -4.90
N ILE A 233 12.15 -19.12 -6.23
CA ILE A 233 11.92 -20.26 -7.11
C ILE A 233 13.07 -21.27 -7.00
N GLY A 234 14.32 -20.78 -7.03
CA GLY A 234 15.54 -21.55 -6.87
C GLY A 234 15.54 -22.35 -5.57
N VAL A 235 15.32 -21.68 -4.43
CA VAL A 235 15.26 -22.31 -3.10
C VAL A 235 14.16 -23.36 -3.02
N LEU A 236 12.98 -23.12 -3.60
CA LEU A 236 11.90 -24.12 -3.64
C LEU A 236 12.32 -25.38 -4.41
N GLY A 237 12.97 -25.22 -5.56
CA GLY A 237 13.47 -26.34 -6.33
C GLY A 237 14.63 -27.07 -5.63
N ASP A 238 15.56 -26.32 -5.02
CA ASP A 238 16.69 -26.88 -4.26
C ASP A 238 16.21 -27.67 -3.04
N LEU A 239 15.21 -27.16 -2.31
CA LEU A 239 14.58 -27.87 -1.19
C LEU A 239 13.94 -29.18 -1.66
N ALA A 240 13.24 -29.17 -2.80
CA ALA A 240 12.62 -30.36 -3.36
C ALA A 240 13.67 -31.40 -3.81
N ASP A 241 14.71 -30.99 -4.54
CA ASP A 241 15.77 -31.88 -5.02
C ASP A 241 16.63 -32.42 -3.85
N THR A 242 16.88 -31.61 -2.80
CA THR A 242 17.74 -31.99 -1.66
C THR A 242 17.02 -32.88 -0.65
N LEU A 243 15.76 -32.56 -0.32
CA LEU A 243 15.00 -33.22 0.73
C LEU A 243 14.02 -34.28 0.21
N GLY A 244 13.87 -34.40 -1.11
CA GLY A 244 13.08 -35.43 -1.77
C GLY A 244 11.61 -35.40 -1.37
N SER A 245 11.00 -36.58 -1.23
CA SER A 245 9.55 -36.73 -1.01
C SER A 245 9.02 -36.04 0.25
N ASN A 246 9.86 -35.83 1.28
CA ASN A 246 9.49 -35.11 2.50
C ASN A 246 9.17 -33.63 2.23
N ALA A 247 10.03 -32.91 1.50
CA ALA A 247 9.76 -31.52 1.14
C ALA A 247 8.84 -31.42 -0.07
N GLY A 248 9.03 -32.28 -1.07
CA GLY A 248 8.21 -32.28 -2.29
C GLY A 248 6.72 -32.43 -2.00
N SER A 249 6.34 -33.34 -1.11
CA SER A 249 4.92 -33.53 -0.74
C SER A 249 4.33 -32.33 0.01
N LEU A 250 5.09 -31.72 0.94
CA LEU A 250 4.66 -30.53 1.68
C LEU A 250 4.51 -29.32 0.75
N ILE A 251 5.49 -29.11 -0.14
CA ILE A 251 5.47 -28.04 -1.14
C ILE A 251 4.28 -28.22 -2.09
N GLN A 252 4.02 -29.44 -2.56
CA GLN A 252 2.90 -29.72 -3.45
C GLN A 252 1.54 -29.59 -2.75
N GLN A 253 1.44 -29.80 -1.44
CA GLN A 253 0.18 -29.62 -0.72
C GLN A 253 -0.12 -28.13 -0.43
N SER A 254 0.89 -27.26 -0.46
CA SER A 254 0.72 -25.83 -0.26
C SER A 254 0.05 -25.17 -1.47
N LEU A 255 -1.14 -24.59 -1.25
CA LEU A 255 -1.87 -23.84 -2.28
C LEU A 255 -1.08 -22.58 -2.68
N SER A 256 -0.53 -21.87 -1.71
CA SER A 256 0.25 -20.64 -1.92
C SER A 256 1.47 -20.85 -2.80
N VAL A 257 2.18 -21.99 -2.65
CA VAL A 257 3.36 -22.29 -3.49
C VAL A 257 2.95 -22.66 -4.91
N LYS A 258 1.80 -23.33 -5.09
CA LYS A 258 1.27 -23.61 -6.43
C LYS A 258 0.87 -22.34 -7.16
N ASP A 259 0.17 -21.44 -6.49
CA ASP A 259 -0.28 -20.18 -7.08
C ASP A 259 0.93 -19.32 -7.46
N PHE A 260 1.93 -19.22 -6.56
CA PHE A 260 3.20 -18.56 -6.83
C PHE A 260 3.93 -19.16 -8.06
N LEU A 261 4.10 -20.48 -8.13
CA LEU A 261 4.75 -21.12 -9.28
C LEU A 261 3.96 -20.93 -10.59
N ASN A 262 2.62 -20.94 -10.54
CA ASN A 262 1.79 -20.71 -11.73
C ASN A 262 1.91 -19.27 -12.24
N GLU A 263 2.01 -18.29 -11.33
CA GLU A 263 2.31 -16.90 -11.66
C GLU A 263 3.68 -16.78 -12.32
N CYS A 264 4.72 -17.39 -11.74
CA CYS A 264 6.07 -17.41 -12.31
C CYS A 264 6.12 -18.06 -13.71
N LEU A 265 5.36 -19.14 -13.92
CA LEU A 265 5.26 -19.83 -15.22
C LEU A 265 4.53 -19.02 -16.29
N SER A 266 3.69 -18.08 -15.85
CA SER A 266 2.94 -17.17 -16.72
C SER A 266 3.68 -15.85 -16.95
N SER A 267 4.86 -15.66 -16.34
CA SER A 267 5.68 -14.47 -16.50
C SER A 267 6.19 -14.31 -17.95
N GLU A 268 6.32 -13.05 -18.39
CA GLU A 268 6.91 -12.69 -19.67
C GLU A 268 8.46 -12.78 -19.64
N ASP A 269 9.09 -12.77 -18.45
CA ASP A 269 10.53 -12.99 -18.31
C ASP A 269 10.87 -14.48 -18.51
N HIS A 270 11.59 -14.76 -19.59
CA HIS A 270 12.07 -16.09 -19.95
C HIS A 270 12.89 -16.76 -18.83
N MET A 271 13.68 -16.00 -18.08
CA MET A 271 14.54 -16.52 -17.02
C MET A 271 13.74 -16.93 -15.78
N ILE A 272 12.69 -16.16 -15.43
CA ILE A 272 11.76 -16.52 -14.34
C ILE A 272 11.00 -17.78 -14.73
N LYS A 273 10.49 -17.82 -15.96
CA LYS A 273 9.75 -18.97 -16.48
C LYS A 273 10.58 -20.24 -16.51
N GLU A 274 11.82 -20.17 -17.00
CA GLU A 274 12.75 -21.31 -17.03
C GLU A 274 13.06 -21.82 -15.62
N SER A 275 13.30 -20.91 -14.67
CA SER A 275 13.55 -21.24 -13.27
C SER A 275 12.31 -21.90 -12.63
N ALA A 276 11.10 -21.42 -12.94
CA ALA A 276 9.85 -21.97 -12.43
C ALA A 276 9.53 -23.35 -13.03
N GLU A 277 9.81 -23.55 -14.32
CA GLU A 277 9.73 -24.85 -14.99
C GLU A 277 10.68 -25.86 -14.33
N TRP A 278 11.92 -25.45 -14.06
CA TRP A 278 12.89 -26.27 -13.34
C TRP A 278 12.42 -26.63 -11.93
N ALA A 279 11.98 -25.66 -11.12
CA ALA A 279 11.52 -25.91 -9.76
C ALA A 279 10.29 -26.84 -9.73
N LYS A 280 9.34 -26.66 -10.66
CA LYS A 280 8.18 -27.54 -10.82
C LYS A 280 8.57 -28.97 -11.20
N LEU A 281 9.58 -29.14 -12.05
CA LEU A 281 10.14 -30.45 -12.38
C LEU A 281 10.84 -31.09 -11.16
N ALA A 282 11.65 -30.33 -10.42
CA ALA A 282 12.30 -30.78 -9.18
C ALA A 282 11.27 -31.29 -8.17
N ILE A 283 10.20 -30.51 -7.91
CA ILE A 283 9.09 -30.89 -7.03
C ILE A 283 8.40 -32.16 -7.53
N SER A 284 8.11 -32.26 -8.83
CA SER A 284 7.45 -33.45 -9.40
C SER A 284 8.32 -34.70 -9.28
N ARG A 285 9.63 -34.60 -9.54
CA ARG A 285 10.59 -35.69 -9.37
C ARG A 285 10.67 -36.14 -7.91
N ALA A 286 10.76 -35.20 -6.98
CA ALA A 286 10.85 -35.47 -5.55
C ALA A 286 9.68 -36.32 -5.01
N ILE A 287 8.50 -36.22 -5.63
CA ILE A 287 7.26 -36.94 -5.25
C ILE A 287 7.11 -38.27 -6.00
N SER A 288 7.84 -38.43 -7.11
CA SER A 288 7.82 -39.63 -7.95
C SER A 288 8.70 -40.76 -7.41
N VAL A 289 9.45 -40.51 -6.34
CA VAL A 289 10.40 -41.42 -5.68
C VAL A 289 9.82 -41.87 -4.34
#